data_AF-A0A2N3DFC6-F1
#
_entry.id   AF-A0A2N3DFC6-F1
#
_cell.length_a   1.000
_cell.length_b   1.000
_cell.length_c   1.000
_cell.angle_alpha   90.00
_cell.angle_beta   90.00
_cell.angle_gamma   90.00
#
_symmetry.space_group_name_H-M   'P 1'
#
loop_
_entity.id
_entity.type
_entity.pdbx_description
1 polymer ?
#
loop_
_entity_poly.entity_id
_entity_poly.type
_entity_poly.pdbx_seq_one_letter_code
_entity_poly.pdbx_strand_id
1 'polypeptide(L)'
;MRADTVSIRCLSTRAGINKSRIGKLLHRDPKRRSSISFDELQRILAALDIDLLEAIICVETVQDLDLLYSARYATLIPMLCAMFRELPMHLIAALEEVDGVDGTEVRPEWAGVLQRSVIQRIIKGMSDTALRRATLAELQE
;
A
#
# COMPACT_ATOMS: atom_id res chain seq x y z
N MET A 1 -0.35 3.70 13.66
CA MET A 1 -0.24 2.35 14.26
C MET A 1 0.57 2.45 15.55
N ARG A 2 0.00 2.11 16.71
CA ARG A 2 0.76 2.02 17.97
C ARG A 2 1.60 0.74 17.93
N ALA A 3 2.87 0.84 18.31
CA ALA A 3 3.76 -0.31 18.43
C ALA A 3 3.39 -1.13 19.67
N ASP A 4 2.29 -1.89 19.59
CA ASP A 4 2.05 -2.97 20.55
C ASP A 4 3.15 -4.01 20.32
N THR A 5 3.93 -4.27 21.36
CA THR A 5 5.05 -5.19 21.29
C THR A 5 4.52 -6.62 21.18
N VAL A 6 4.36 -7.10 19.95
CA VAL A 6 3.91 -8.47 19.67
C VAL A 6 5.06 -9.45 19.99
N SER A 7 4.87 -10.29 21.01
CA SER A 7 5.86 -11.33 21.33
C SER A 7 5.98 -12.35 20.19
N ILE A 8 7.16 -12.97 20.01
CA ILE A 8 7.37 -14.08 19.04
C ILE A 8 6.35 -15.20 19.22
N ARG A 9 5.92 -15.46 20.47
CA ARG A 9 4.88 -16.46 20.76
C ARG A 9 3.53 -16.03 20.19
N CYS A 10 3.12 -14.79 20.42
CA CYS A 10 1.87 -14.26 19.88
C CYS A 10 1.88 -14.27 18.35
N LEU A 11 2.99 -13.81 17.74
CA LEU A 11 3.15 -13.79 16.29
C LEU A 11 3.11 -15.19 15.68
N SER A 12 3.75 -16.18 16.32
CA SER A 12 3.71 -17.58 15.89
C SER A 12 2.28 -18.12 15.85
N THR A 13 1.48 -17.83 16.87
CA THR A 13 0.07 -18.25 16.93
C THR A 13 -0.76 -17.53 15.87
N ARG A 14 -0.65 -16.20 15.76
CA ARG A 14 -1.45 -15.38 14.83
C ARG A 14 -1.12 -15.67 13.35
N ALA A 15 0.16 -15.85 13.03
CA ALA A 15 0.60 -16.12 11.66
C ALA A 15 0.48 -17.61 11.26
N GLY A 16 0.21 -18.51 12.21
CA GLY A 16 0.20 -19.95 11.95
C GLY A 16 1.57 -20.52 11.54
N ILE A 17 2.66 -19.88 11.97
CA ILE A 17 4.04 -20.27 11.65
C ILE A 17 4.71 -20.76 12.93
N ASN A 18 5.45 -21.87 12.85
CA ASN A 18 6.15 -22.44 14.01
C ASN A 18 7.08 -21.40 14.68
N LYS A 19 7.07 -21.33 16.02
CA LYS A 19 7.87 -20.41 16.82
C LYS A 19 9.37 -20.43 16.46
N SER A 20 9.93 -21.61 16.20
CA SER A 20 11.33 -21.76 15.79
C SER A 20 11.58 -21.18 14.39
N ARG A 21 10.61 -21.28 13.48
CA ARG A 21 10.66 -20.68 12.15
C ARG A 21 10.54 -19.16 12.24
N ILE A 22 9.59 -18.60 13.00
CA ILE A 22 9.52 -17.15 13.27
C ILE A 22 10.83 -16.63 13.86
N GLY A 23 11.42 -17.35 14.83
CA GLY A 23 12.70 -16.97 15.44
C GLY A 23 13.87 -16.94 14.45
N LYS A 24 13.86 -17.82 13.44
CA LYS A 24 14.84 -17.81 12.34
C LYS A 24 14.56 -16.72 11.31
N LEU A 25 13.30 -16.43 11.00
CA LEU A 25 12.91 -15.39 10.04
C LEU A 25 13.20 -13.99 10.59
N LEU A 26 12.83 -13.74 11.85
CA LEU A 26 12.95 -12.43 12.51
C LEU A 26 14.15 -12.37 13.46
N HIS A 27 15.19 -13.15 13.17
CA HIS A 27 16.39 -13.18 14.00
C HIS A 27 17.01 -11.78 14.13
N ARG A 28 17.49 -11.43 15.34
CA ARG A 28 18.05 -10.10 15.63
C ARG A 28 19.24 -9.77 14.74
N ASP A 29 20.15 -10.73 14.56
CA ASP A 29 21.24 -10.65 13.59
C ASP A 29 20.72 -10.92 12.17
N PRO A 30 20.80 -9.93 11.25
CA PRO A 30 20.36 -10.09 9.86
C PRO A 30 21.07 -11.22 9.11
N LYS A 31 22.35 -11.49 9.41
CA LYS A 31 23.12 -12.54 8.72
C LYS A 31 22.65 -13.95 9.06
N ARG A 32 21.93 -14.10 10.17
CA ARG A 32 21.37 -15.37 10.64
C ARG A 32 19.89 -15.54 10.24
N ARG A 33 19.30 -14.55 9.58
CA ARG A 33 17.92 -14.66 9.11
C ARG A 33 17.84 -15.69 7.99
N SER A 34 16.89 -16.61 8.11
CA SER A 34 16.57 -17.51 7.01
C SER A 34 15.77 -16.77 5.93
N SER A 35 15.82 -17.25 4.69
CA SER A 35 14.97 -16.75 3.62
C SER A 35 13.49 -16.87 4.00
N ILE A 36 12.74 -15.82 3.69
CA ILE A 36 11.29 -15.74 3.89
C ILE A 36 10.60 -16.04 2.56
N SER A 37 9.59 -16.91 2.58
CA SER A 37 8.71 -17.08 1.43
C SER A 37 7.63 -15.99 1.40
N PHE A 38 7.02 -15.77 0.24
CA PHE A 38 5.97 -14.75 0.10
C PHE A 38 4.73 -15.06 0.95
N ASP A 39 4.32 -16.33 1.04
CA ASP A 39 3.23 -16.76 1.93
C ASP A 39 3.55 -16.48 3.41
N GLU A 40 4.79 -16.76 3.85
CA GLU A 40 5.21 -16.42 5.21
C GLU A 40 5.19 -14.91 5.47
N LEU A 41 5.62 -14.10 4.49
CA LEU A 41 5.57 -12.65 4.58
C LEU A 41 4.12 -12.16 4.72
N GLN A 42 3.21 -12.63 3.86
CA GLN A 42 1.79 -12.25 3.92
C GLN A 42 1.18 -12.60 5.27
N ARG A 43 1.43 -13.81 5.78
CA ARG A 43 0.91 -14.25 7.08
C ARG A 43 1.47 -13.42 8.23
N ILE A 44 2.75 -13.05 8.19
CA ILE A 44 3.37 -12.20 9.21
C ILE A 44 2.77 -10.80 9.18
N LEU A 45 2.61 -10.18 8.00
CA LEU A 45 2.00 -8.85 7.87
C LEU A 45 0.54 -8.85 8.34
N ALA A 46 -0.26 -9.83 7.91
CA ALA A 46 -1.64 -9.99 8.37
C ALA A 46 -1.73 -10.20 9.88
N ALA A 47 -0.81 -11.00 10.46
CA ALA A 47 -0.73 -11.20 11.91
C ALA A 47 -0.25 -9.96 12.69
N LEU A 48 0.22 -8.91 12.01
CA LEU A 48 0.56 -7.61 12.59
C LEU A 48 -0.49 -6.54 12.26
N ASP A 49 -1.62 -6.93 11.63
CA ASP A 49 -2.64 -6.03 11.12
C ASP A 49 -2.08 -4.99 10.13
N ILE A 50 -1.09 -5.40 9.34
CA ILE A 50 -0.46 -4.59 8.29
C ILE A 50 -0.98 -5.08 6.94
N ASP A 51 -1.62 -4.18 6.18
CA ASP A 51 -1.99 -4.43 4.79
C ASP A 51 -0.74 -4.46 3.90
N LEU A 52 -0.67 -5.43 2.98
CA LEU A 52 0.52 -5.61 2.12
C LEU A 52 0.72 -4.42 1.17
N LEU A 53 -0.37 -3.88 0.60
CA LEU A 53 -0.29 -2.73 -0.30
C LEU A 53 0.12 -1.48 0.48
N GLU A 54 -0.39 -1.32 1.71
CA GLU A 54 0.08 -0.29 2.64
C GLU A 54 1.58 -0.39 2.89
N ALA A 55 2.08 -1.60 3.21
CA ALA A 55 3.51 -1.83 3.45
C ALA A 55 4.36 -1.46 2.22
N ILE A 56 3.92 -1.85 1.01
CA ILE A 56 4.61 -1.52 -0.24
C ILE A 56 4.64 0.00 -0.46
N ILE A 57 3.49 0.67 -0.39
CA ILE A 57 3.41 2.13 -0.59
C ILE A 57 4.30 2.85 0.41
N CYS A 58 4.29 2.44 1.68
CA CYS A 58 5.13 3.03 2.71
C CYS A 58 6.63 2.89 2.39
N VAL A 59 7.09 1.69 2.05
CA VAL A 59 8.51 1.43 1.75
C VAL A 59 8.98 2.20 0.51
N GLU A 60 8.15 2.26 -0.53
CA GLU A 60 8.52 2.92 -1.80
C GLU A 60 8.43 4.44 -1.73
N THR A 61 7.51 4.99 -0.93
CA THR A 61 7.23 6.43 -0.90
C THR A 61 7.95 7.16 0.23
N VAL A 62 8.08 6.50 1.39
CA VAL A 62 8.53 7.12 2.63
C VAL A 62 9.94 6.64 2.96
N GLN A 63 10.94 7.43 2.58
CA GLN A 63 12.35 7.14 2.89
C GLN A 63 12.72 7.41 4.36
N ASP A 64 11.91 8.20 5.06
CA ASP A 64 12.13 8.60 6.45
C ASP A 64 10.99 8.09 7.35
N LEU A 65 11.35 7.26 8.34
CA LEU A 65 10.41 6.70 9.30
C LEU A 65 9.65 7.78 10.09
N ASP A 66 10.23 8.96 10.30
CA ASP A 66 9.54 10.04 11.01
C ASP A 66 8.40 10.64 10.18
N LEU A 67 8.52 10.62 8.84
CA LEU A 67 7.42 10.97 7.96
C LEU A 67 6.31 9.92 8.03
N LEU A 68 6.63 8.63 8.10
CA LEU A 68 5.65 7.55 8.18
C LEU A 68 4.67 7.75 9.36
N TYR A 69 5.16 8.29 10.47
CA TYR A 69 4.36 8.53 11.68
C TYR A 69 3.75 9.93 11.77
N SER A 70 3.97 10.80 10.78
CA SER A 70 3.40 12.15 10.82
C SER A 70 1.87 12.10 10.65
N ALA A 71 1.18 12.92 11.43
CA ALA A 71 -0.29 13.08 11.32
C ALA A 71 -0.74 13.48 9.91
N ARG A 72 0.15 14.14 9.15
CA ARG A 72 -0.09 14.57 7.76
C ARG A 72 -0.25 13.38 6.81
N TYR A 73 0.52 12.31 6.99
CA TYR A 73 0.48 11.14 6.12
C TYR A 73 -0.44 10.03 6.62
N ALA A 74 -0.89 10.12 7.88
CA ALA A 74 -1.82 9.17 8.49
C ALA A 74 -3.13 8.99 7.70
N THR A 75 -3.56 10.01 6.96
CA THR A 75 -4.75 9.92 6.07
C THR A 75 -4.38 9.67 4.61
N LEU A 76 -3.19 10.09 4.17
CA LEU A 76 -2.76 9.95 2.77
C LEU A 76 -2.54 8.48 2.40
N ILE A 77 -1.84 7.72 3.24
CA ILE A 77 -1.50 6.33 2.95
C ILE A 77 -2.77 5.46 2.80
N PRO A 78 -3.74 5.47 3.74
CA PRO A 78 -4.99 4.73 3.55
C PRO A 78 -5.77 5.15 2.30
N MET A 79 -5.77 6.44 1.96
CA MET A 79 -6.40 6.95 0.75
C MET A 79 -5.74 6.37 -0.52
N LEU A 80 -4.40 6.36 -0.59
CA LEU A 80 -3.67 5.75 -1.70
C LEU A 80 -3.96 4.25 -1.80
N CYS A 81 -3.96 3.52 -0.67
CA CYS A 81 -4.33 2.10 -0.66
C CYS A 81 -5.72 1.87 -1.24
N ALA A 82 -6.72 2.67 -0.83
CA ALA A 82 -8.08 2.55 -1.34
C ALA A 82 -8.17 2.81 -2.85
N MET A 83 -7.42 3.79 -3.36
CA MET A 83 -7.40 4.12 -4.79
C MET A 83 -6.75 3.02 -5.64
N PHE A 84 -5.64 2.46 -5.17
CA PHE A 84 -4.88 1.46 -5.93
C PHE A 84 -5.42 0.04 -5.78
N ARG A 85 -6.17 -0.27 -4.72
CA ARG A 85 -6.73 -1.62 -4.51
C ARG A 85 -7.70 -2.03 -5.63
N GLU A 86 -8.55 -1.11 -6.05
CA GLU A 86 -9.58 -1.39 -7.05
C GLU A 86 -9.09 -1.18 -8.49
N LEU A 87 -8.05 -0.36 -8.69
CA LEU A 87 -7.57 0.06 -10.00
C LEU A 87 -7.21 -1.12 -10.93
N PRO A 88 -6.42 -2.14 -10.52
CA PRO A 88 -6.06 -3.25 -11.40
C PRO A 88 -7.28 -4.00 -11.94
N MET A 89 -8.28 -4.26 -11.09
CA MET A 89 -9.49 -4.98 -11.49
C MET A 89 -10.30 -4.17 -12.50
N HIS A 90 -10.46 -2.86 -12.27
CA HIS A 90 -11.17 -1.99 -13.22
C HIS A 90 -10.46 -1.88 -14.56
N LEU A 91 -9.12 -1.90 -14.57
CA LEU A 91 -8.35 -1.90 -15.82
C LEU A 91 -8.52 -3.21 -16.59
N ILE A 92 -8.54 -4.35 -15.91
CA ILE A 92 -8.81 -5.66 -16.54
C ILE A 92 -10.21 -5.67 -17.14
N ALA A 93 -11.22 -5.29 -16.36
CA ALA A 93 -12.61 -5.24 -16.84
C ALA A 93 -12.78 -4.29 -18.04
N ALA A 94 -12.15 -3.11 -18.01
CA ALA A 94 -12.18 -2.18 -19.14
C ALA A 94 -11.53 -2.76 -20.40
N LEU A 95 -10.50 -3.60 -20.27
CA LEU A 95 -9.90 -4.29 -21.43
C LEU A 95 -10.82 -5.36 -22.01
N GLU A 96 -11.58 -6.06 -21.16
CA GLU A 96 -12.57 -7.07 -21.59
C GLU A 96 -13.79 -6.44 -22.30
N GLU A 97 -14.14 -5.20 -21.98
CA GLU A 97 -15.26 -4.47 -22.60
C GLU A 97 -14.93 -3.87 -23.98
N VAL A 98 -13.65 -3.70 -24.31
CA VAL A 98 -13.24 -3.19 -25.63
C VAL A 98 -13.23 -4.36 -26.61
N ASP A 99 -14.30 -4.45 -27.40
CA ASP A 99 -14.43 -5.43 -28.50
C ASP A 99 -13.17 -5.42 -29.38
N GLY A 100 -12.49 -6.56 -29.48
CA GLY A 100 -11.32 -6.76 -30.32
C GLY A 100 -9.95 -6.73 -29.63
N VAL A 101 -9.90 -6.45 -28.32
CA VAL A 101 -8.64 -6.49 -27.55
C VAL A 101 -8.40 -7.90 -27.01
N ASP A 102 -7.55 -8.70 -27.67
CA ASP A 102 -7.15 -10.04 -27.19
C ASP A 102 -6.08 -10.00 -26.09
N GLY A 103 -5.74 -8.80 -25.60
CA GLY A 103 -4.73 -8.55 -24.57
C GLY A 103 -3.30 -8.43 -25.11
N THR A 104 -3.03 -8.74 -26.38
CA THR A 104 -1.68 -8.60 -26.98
C THR A 104 -1.29 -7.14 -27.28
N GLU A 105 -2.26 -6.24 -27.21
CA GLU A 105 -2.11 -4.81 -27.50
C GLU A 105 -1.63 -4.00 -26.31
N VAL A 106 -1.71 -4.56 -25.09
CA VAL A 106 -1.19 -3.94 -23.88
C VAL A 106 0.34 -3.91 -23.94
N ARG A 107 0.90 -2.73 -24.22
CA ARG A 107 2.35 -2.53 -24.31
C ARG A 107 2.91 -1.97 -23.00
N PRO A 108 4.10 -2.42 -22.54
CA PRO A 108 4.78 -1.85 -21.37
C PRO A 108 4.96 -0.32 -21.45
N GLU A 109 5.07 0.21 -22.67
CA GLU A 109 5.20 1.63 -22.99
C GLU A 109 4.00 2.47 -22.51
N TRP A 110 2.80 1.87 -22.41
CA TRP A 110 1.60 2.55 -21.92
C TRP A 110 1.70 2.93 -20.46
N ALA A 111 2.52 2.21 -19.67
CA ALA A 111 2.67 2.45 -18.23
C ALA A 111 3.01 3.90 -17.93
N GLY A 112 3.96 4.50 -18.67
CA GLY A 112 4.36 5.89 -18.46
C GLY A 112 3.26 6.90 -18.81
N VAL A 113 2.47 6.63 -19.85
CA VAL A 113 1.35 7.50 -20.25
C VAL A 113 0.24 7.44 -19.20
N LEU A 114 -0.19 6.23 -18.86
CA LEU A 114 -1.25 5.99 -17.86
C LEU A 114 -0.86 6.55 -16.49
N GLN A 115 0.38 6.35 -16.07
CA GLN A 115 0.90 6.91 -14.81
C GLN A 115 0.75 8.44 -14.78
N ARG A 116 1.16 9.14 -15.84
CA ARG A 116 1.03 10.61 -15.91
C ARG A 116 -0.43 11.05 -15.86
N SER A 117 -1.31 10.41 -16.61
CA SER A 117 -2.74 10.73 -16.63
C SER A 117 -3.39 10.53 -15.26
N VAL A 118 -3.08 9.42 -14.58
CA VAL A 118 -3.56 9.13 -13.22
C VAL A 118 -3.06 10.19 -12.25
N ILE A 119 -1.74 10.47 -12.22
CA ILE A 119 -1.16 11.46 -11.31
C ILE A 119 -1.80 12.85 -11.52
N GLN A 120 -1.92 13.31 -12.76
CA GLN A 120 -2.52 14.61 -13.07
C GLN A 120 -3.98 14.68 -12.60
N ARG A 121 -4.76 13.60 -12.80
CA ARG A 121 -6.16 13.54 -12.38
C ARG A 121 -6.30 13.59 -10.86
N ILE A 122 -5.43 12.89 -10.14
CA ILE A 122 -5.39 12.88 -8.67
C ILE A 122 -5.03 14.26 -8.14
N ILE A 123 -3.94 14.88 -8.64
CA ILE A 123 -3.51 16.22 -8.22
C ILE A 123 -4.63 17.23 -8.44
N LYS A 124 -5.29 17.20 -9.61
CA LYS A 124 -6.42 18.07 -9.90
C LYS A 124 -7.56 17.87 -8.89
N GLY A 125 -7.95 16.62 -8.62
CA GLY A 125 -8.99 16.32 -7.64
C GLY A 125 -8.66 16.80 -6.22
N MET A 126 -7.40 16.68 -5.81
CA MET A 126 -6.92 17.21 -4.52
C MET A 126 -7.02 18.75 -4.47
N SER A 127 -6.55 19.43 -5.52
CA SER A 127 -6.60 20.90 -5.63
C SER A 127 -8.04 21.41 -5.63
N ASP A 128 -8.94 20.80 -6.42
CA ASP A 128 -10.35 21.17 -6.49
C ASP A 128 -11.05 21.00 -5.12
N THR A 129 -10.69 19.95 -4.39
CA THR A 129 -11.22 19.69 -3.04
C THR A 129 -10.70 20.70 -2.02
N ALA A 130 -9.42 21.07 -2.09
CA ALA A 130 -8.82 22.06 -1.21
C ALA A 130 -9.43 23.46 -1.45
N LEU A 131 -9.58 23.85 -2.72
CA LEU A 131 -10.20 25.12 -3.10
C LEU A 131 -11.64 25.21 -2.58
N ARG A 132 -12.43 24.14 -2.76
CA ARG A 132 -13.81 24.08 -2.26
C ARG A 132 -13.90 24.27 -0.74
N ARG A 133 -12.96 23.70 0.03
CA ARG A 133 -12.93 23.91 1.48
C ARG A 133 -12.62 25.36 1.86
N ALA A 134 -11.67 25.99 1.16
CA ALA A 134 -11.32 27.39 1.41
C ALA A 134 -12.53 28.31 1.16
N THR A 135 -13.21 28.15 0.02
CA THR A 135 -14.42 28.94 -0.31
C THR A 135 -15.56 28.74 0.69
N LEU A 136 -15.76 27.51 1.20
CA LEU A 136 -16.80 27.26 2.20
C LEU A 136 -16.46 27.86 3.57
N ALA A 137 -15.18 27.96 3.94
CA ALA A 137 -14.75 28.61 5.17
C ALA A 137 -14.96 30.14 5.11
N GLU A 138 -14.67 30.75 3.97
CA GLU A 138 -14.88 32.19 3.73
C GLU A 138 -16.36 32.60 3.74
N LEU A 139 -17.29 31.67 3.44
CA LEU A 139 -18.74 31.91 3.49
C LEU A 139 -19.35 31.75 4.89
N GLN A 140 -18.58 31.28 5.86
CA GLN A 140 -19.01 31.07 7.25
C GLN A 140 -18.47 32.15 8.22
N GLU A 141 -17.62 33.06 7.73
CA GLU A 141 -17.20 34.30 8.40
C GLU A 141 -18.06 35.49 7.97
#